data_AF-A0A842UNJ8-F1
#
_entry.id   AF-A0A842UNJ8-F1
#
_cell.length_a   1.000
_cell.length_b   1.000
_cell.length_c   1.000
_cell.angle_alpha   90.00
_cell.angle_beta   90.00
_cell.angle_gamma   90.00
#
_symmetry.space_group_name_H-M   'P 1'
#
loop_
_entity.id
_entity.type
_entity.pdbx_description
1 polymer ?
#
loop_
_entity_poly.entity_id
_entity_poly.type
_entity_poly.pdbx_seq_one_letter_code
_entity_poly.pdbx_strand_id
1 'polypeptide(L)'
;MRKKRGLILIVILLFSISVIIAQENTDPIEKSYSCYEEKLGSNCGGSQNTEQLSFNLLAMSYDADIQSDCRSALENKKKQSCWGPTVNNPCTIKHTALAILALDNIKISTTEYVDWLLKNRKTDIGLTWYLEIDANNKSECEINGNKIILGEDKKITGNNPPGLKKAYGNYWFEITDLNKVYEISCDRDFITTLIYRKPGSTTLYLSSETKSGAAHDSVEEKVESYCFTTSSVCDYEGTLWAALAVMRTGNKASPYMPYITAMSEEASNKKYIPEAFLYILTNEDDYYARLMEKQKKGQYWDESGNKLYDTALSLLSLQAVNTQEVINTREYLISIRENSGCWSSNTAFILYSGWPKTPLPGEEESDLVSCQEYGYYCTSYAGCPPERVLDNFYCDDFSKVCCEVQEVEETCLEKGGVVCADGEVCSTYTVEASDTVDCCLGVCEEPVPEEEYNGCEEAGYFCKAECSPNQEERSGLSRECDFDEKCCANIVQEDSGSGWLLILLLIILIILVIIAIIFRNQLKVLLFKKKKKYKEGEGPGPSRRPPGLPPPRFGSRPLPRIGPPKVSRVPSRQRPGKQPARRPVKKEKEDKDKDKEFEETMKRLRDIGK
;
A
#
# COMPACT_ATOMS: atom_id res chain seq x y z
N MET A 1 38.51 22.18 61.07
CA MET A 1 38.53 21.62 59.69
C MET A 1 37.34 20.72 59.33
N ARG A 2 36.46 20.28 60.24
CA ARG A 2 35.30 19.41 59.88
C ARG A 2 34.14 20.11 59.15
N LYS A 3 33.87 21.40 59.39
CA LYS A 3 32.78 22.14 58.73
C LYS A 3 33.00 22.45 57.24
N LYS A 4 34.25 22.51 56.75
CA LYS A 4 34.56 22.78 55.32
C LYS A 4 34.40 21.55 54.41
N ARG A 5 34.38 20.32 54.95
CA ARG A 5 34.21 19.09 54.17
C ARG A 5 32.74 18.77 53.82
N GLY A 6 31.79 19.22 54.63
CA GLY A 6 30.35 19.04 54.34
C GLY A 6 29.84 19.93 53.19
N LEU A 7 30.37 21.16 53.08
CA LEU A 7 29.98 22.08 52.02
C LEU A 7 30.44 21.61 50.63
N ILE A 8 31.63 21.00 50.53
CA ILE A 8 32.14 20.44 49.27
C ILE A 8 31.30 19.24 48.82
N LEU A 9 30.85 18.39 49.74
CA LEU A 9 29.99 17.25 49.42
C LEU A 9 28.60 17.70 48.94
N ILE A 10 28.03 18.75 49.53
CA ILE A 10 26.75 19.32 49.09
C ILE A 10 26.87 20.00 47.72
N VAL A 11 27.99 20.68 47.44
CA VAL A 11 28.23 21.30 46.12
C VAL A 11 28.47 20.25 45.04
N ILE A 12 29.17 19.14 45.33
CA ILE A 12 29.32 18.01 44.39
C ILE A 12 27.99 17.28 44.18
N LEU A 13 27.15 17.15 45.22
CA LEU A 13 25.80 16.58 45.10
C LEU A 13 24.87 17.48 44.28
N LEU A 14 24.95 18.80 44.48
CA LEU A 14 24.19 19.77 43.67
C LEU A 14 24.68 19.82 42.22
N PHE A 15 25.98 19.72 41.97
CA PHE A 15 26.53 19.64 40.61
C PHE A 15 26.22 18.31 39.90
N SER A 16 26.09 17.21 40.63
CA SER A 16 25.69 15.91 40.04
C SER A 16 24.20 15.84 39.73
N ILE A 17 23.35 16.64 40.38
CA ILE A 17 21.94 16.78 40.00
C ILE A 17 21.80 17.65 38.73
N SER A 18 22.68 18.64 38.52
CA SER A 18 22.65 19.50 37.33
C SER A 18 23.07 18.83 36.02
N VAL A 19 23.75 17.68 36.06
CA VAL A 19 24.21 16.97 34.86
C VAL A 19 23.14 16.05 34.26
N ILE A 20 22.03 15.80 34.98
CA ILE A 20 20.95 14.91 34.50
C ILE A 20 19.88 15.66 33.68
N ILE A 21 19.88 17.01 33.65
CA ILE A 21 18.85 17.82 32.96
C ILE A 21 19.40 18.50 31.69
N ALA A 22 20.51 18.02 31.13
CA ALA A 22 20.87 18.29 29.75
C ALA A 22 20.32 17.17 28.85
N GLN A 23 19.01 16.91 28.91
CA GLN A 23 18.34 16.27 27.78
C GLN A 23 18.23 17.35 26.71
N GLU A 24 19.23 17.32 25.84
CA GLU A 24 19.33 18.04 24.57
C GLU A 24 17.95 18.06 23.90
N ASN A 25 17.48 19.25 23.51
CA ASN A 25 16.29 19.43 22.68
C ASN A 25 16.59 18.88 21.27
N THR A 26 16.83 17.58 21.17
CA THR A 26 16.95 16.90 19.88
C THR A 26 15.58 16.87 19.24
N ASP A 27 15.53 17.21 17.96
CA ASP A 27 14.33 17.08 17.15
C ASP A 27 13.75 15.67 17.37
N PRO A 28 12.45 15.55 17.74
CA PRO A 28 11.81 14.26 17.91
C PRO A 28 12.04 13.32 16.72
N ILE A 29 12.12 13.83 15.49
CA ILE A 29 12.33 13.03 14.29
C ILE A 29 13.76 12.53 14.18
N GLU A 30 14.76 13.35 14.48
CA GLU A 30 16.16 12.88 14.54
C GLU A 30 16.35 11.80 15.59
N LYS A 31 15.70 11.92 16.76
CA LYS A 31 15.68 10.83 17.75
C LYS A 31 15.09 9.54 17.19
N SER A 32 14.12 9.64 16.28
CA SER A 32 13.48 8.48 15.65
C SER A 32 14.38 7.81 14.63
N TYR A 33 15.09 8.60 13.84
CA TYR A 33 16.14 8.12 12.94
C TYR A 33 17.25 7.41 13.73
N SER A 34 17.82 8.04 14.76
CA SER A 34 18.86 7.41 15.58
C SER A 34 18.40 6.12 16.26
N CYS A 35 17.15 6.08 16.76
CA CYS A 35 16.58 4.84 17.30
C CYS A 35 16.54 3.73 16.26
N TYR A 36 16.17 4.09 15.03
CA TYR A 36 16.01 3.12 13.97
C TYR A 36 17.36 2.63 13.40
N GLU A 37 18.33 3.53 13.25
CA GLU A 37 19.72 3.20 12.91
C GLU A 37 20.30 2.16 13.91
N GLU A 38 20.12 2.39 15.21
CA GLU A 38 20.55 1.44 16.26
C GLU A 38 19.87 0.08 16.11
N LYS A 39 18.57 0.07 15.79
CA LYS A 39 17.78 -1.16 15.61
C LYS A 39 18.21 -1.95 14.37
N LEU A 40 18.67 -1.28 13.32
CA LEU A 40 19.14 -1.94 12.11
C LEU A 40 20.55 -2.52 12.28
N GLY A 41 21.46 -1.78 12.91
CA GLY A 41 22.86 -2.18 13.02
C GLY A 41 23.48 -2.57 11.66
N SER A 42 24.52 -3.41 11.68
CA SER A 42 25.31 -3.77 10.49
C SER A 42 24.70 -4.88 9.61
N ASN A 43 23.40 -5.16 9.73
CA ASN A 43 22.75 -6.23 8.98
C ASN A 43 21.31 -5.89 8.58
N CYS A 44 21.00 -4.60 8.51
CA CYS A 44 19.66 -4.09 8.19
C CYS A 44 18.55 -4.72 9.07
N GLY A 45 18.85 -4.90 10.36
CA GLY A 45 17.95 -5.47 11.37
C GLY A 45 17.78 -6.99 11.26
N GLY A 46 18.57 -7.67 10.43
CA GLY A 46 18.49 -9.12 10.22
C GLY A 46 17.18 -9.59 9.58
N SER A 47 16.41 -8.69 9.00
CA SER A 47 15.09 -9.00 8.44
C SER A 47 15.18 -10.08 7.35
N GLN A 48 14.24 -11.02 7.40
CA GLN A 48 14.08 -12.04 6.36
C GLN A 48 12.95 -11.72 5.38
N ASN A 49 12.23 -10.62 5.62
CA ASN A 49 11.07 -10.21 4.87
C ASN A 49 11.46 -9.10 3.87
N THR A 50 11.13 -9.29 2.59
CA THR A 50 11.48 -8.35 1.51
C THR A 50 10.79 -7.00 1.68
N GLU A 51 9.52 -6.95 2.06
CA GLU A 51 8.78 -5.69 2.26
C GLU A 51 9.45 -4.84 3.36
N GLN A 52 9.81 -5.46 4.48
CA GLN A 52 10.58 -4.78 5.53
C GLN A 52 11.94 -4.31 5.00
N LEU A 53 12.70 -5.14 4.28
CA LEU A 53 14.01 -4.75 3.73
C LEU A 53 13.90 -3.58 2.73
N SER A 54 12.86 -3.57 1.89
CA SER A 54 12.57 -2.46 0.98
C SER A 54 12.31 -1.17 1.74
N PHE A 55 11.45 -1.20 2.77
CA PHE A 55 11.19 -0.01 3.58
C PHE A 55 12.43 0.45 4.36
N ASN A 56 13.23 -0.48 4.90
CA ASN A 56 14.47 -0.14 5.58
C ASN A 56 15.42 0.60 4.62
N LEU A 57 15.58 0.11 3.39
CA LEU A 57 16.43 0.72 2.39
C LEU A 57 15.91 2.10 1.96
N LEU A 58 14.60 2.26 1.78
CA LEU A 58 13.97 3.55 1.49
C LEU A 58 14.21 4.56 2.62
N ALA A 59 14.00 4.16 3.88
CA ALA A 59 14.13 5.05 5.02
C ALA A 59 15.58 5.45 5.31
N MET A 60 16.54 4.55 5.09
CA MET A 60 17.96 4.72 5.43
C MET A 60 18.83 5.00 4.22
N SER A 61 18.25 5.40 3.09
CA SER A 61 19.01 5.67 1.87
C SER A 61 20.00 6.82 2.00
N TYR A 62 19.88 7.66 3.03
CA TYR A 62 20.76 8.80 3.29
C TYR A 62 22.06 8.43 4.05
N ASP A 63 22.13 7.23 4.65
CA ASP A 63 23.31 6.75 5.40
C ASP A 63 24.03 5.68 4.56
N ALA A 64 25.26 5.95 4.14
CA ALA A 64 25.98 5.10 3.20
C ALA A 64 26.23 3.67 3.74
N ASP A 65 26.56 3.54 5.02
CA ASP A 65 26.89 2.25 5.63
C ASP A 65 25.62 1.38 5.75
N ILE A 66 24.54 1.96 6.30
CA ILE A 66 23.27 1.25 6.48
C ILE A 66 22.60 0.98 5.11
N GLN A 67 22.67 1.94 4.18
CA GLN A 67 22.17 1.77 2.82
C GLN A 67 22.83 0.56 2.14
N SER A 68 24.17 0.45 2.21
CA SER A 68 24.91 -0.67 1.61
C SER A 68 24.54 -2.01 2.23
N ASP A 69 24.40 -2.06 3.57
CA ASP A 69 23.96 -3.27 4.28
C ASP A 69 22.52 -3.67 3.92
N CYS A 70 21.60 -2.70 3.85
CA CYS A 70 20.20 -2.93 3.49
C CYS A 70 20.03 -3.34 2.03
N ARG A 71 20.76 -2.70 1.11
CA ARG A 71 20.84 -3.11 -0.30
C ARG A 71 21.31 -4.54 -0.41
N SER A 72 22.44 -4.87 0.21
CA SER A 72 23.02 -6.22 0.20
C SER A 72 22.04 -7.24 0.76
N ALA A 73 21.35 -6.92 1.87
CA ALA A 73 20.34 -7.79 2.46
C ALA A 73 19.15 -8.03 1.51
N LEU A 74 18.67 -6.99 0.82
CA LEU A 74 17.58 -7.07 -0.15
C LEU A 74 17.97 -7.88 -1.40
N GLU A 75 19.16 -7.63 -1.97
CA GLU A 75 19.68 -8.35 -3.13
C GLU A 75 19.91 -9.85 -2.82
N ASN A 76 20.33 -10.18 -1.59
CA ASN A 76 20.46 -11.57 -1.12
C ASN A 76 19.12 -12.33 -1.06
N LYS A 77 17.97 -11.64 -1.16
CA LYS A 77 16.64 -12.27 -1.26
C LYS A 77 16.16 -12.49 -2.70
N LYS A 78 16.87 -11.92 -3.67
CA LYS A 78 16.52 -11.97 -5.08
C LYS A 78 16.47 -13.41 -5.59
N LYS A 79 15.44 -13.71 -6.40
CA LYS A 79 15.29 -14.97 -7.13
C LYS A 79 15.28 -14.67 -8.62
N GLN A 80 16.41 -14.87 -9.29
CA GLN A 80 16.58 -14.50 -10.70
C GLN A 80 16.29 -13.00 -10.86
N SER A 81 15.11 -12.66 -11.40
CA SER A 81 14.67 -11.30 -11.73
C SER A 81 13.49 -10.82 -10.87
N CYS A 82 13.23 -11.43 -9.71
CA CYS A 82 12.07 -11.10 -8.87
C CYS A 82 12.27 -11.38 -7.39
N TRP A 83 11.33 -10.92 -6.55
CA TRP A 83 11.32 -11.14 -5.12
C TRP A 83 10.01 -11.78 -4.64
N GLY A 84 10.15 -12.66 -3.64
CA GLY A 84 9.03 -13.16 -2.82
C GLY A 84 9.08 -12.56 -1.42
N PRO A 85 8.07 -12.85 -0.57
CA PRO A 85 8.05 -12.41 0.82
C PRO A 85 9.32 -12.76 1.60
N THR A 86 9.85 -13.96 1.37
CA THR A 86 11.15 -14.41 1.89
C THR A 86 11.89 -15.18 0.79
N VAL A 87 13.16 -15.51 1.04
CA VAL A 87 13.99 -16.35 0.14
C VAL A 87 13.39 -17.75 -0.12
N ASN A 88 12.45 -18.22 0.69
CA ASN A 88 11.83 -19.54 0.50
C ASN A 88 10.48 -19.45 -0.21
N ASN A 89 9.86 -18.27 -0.30
CA ASN A 89 8.55 -18.08 -0.93
C ASN A 89 8.68 -17.78 -2.43
N PRO A 90 7.68 -18.15 -3.26
CA PRO A 90 7.69 -17.79 -4.68
C PRO A 90 7.67 -16.26 -4.85
N CYS A 91 8.10 -15.80 -6.04
CA CYS A 91 8.00 -14.39 -6.37
C CYS A 91 6.56 -13.91 -6.37
N THR A 92 6.37 -12.65 -5.99
CA THR A 92 5.07 -11.98 -5.95
C THR A 92 5.23 -10.58 -6.55
N ILE A 93 4.13 -10.05 -7.08
CA ILE A 93 4.12 -8.73 -7.71
C ILE A 93 4.48 -7.65 -6.69
N LYS A 94 3.79 -7.59 -5.53
CA LYS A 94 4.04 -6.60 -4.47
C LYS A 94 5.52 -6.54 -4.05
N HIS A 95 6.10 -7.67 -3.66
CA HIS A 95 7.48 -7.67 -3.16
C HIS A 95 8.51 -7.32 -4.24
N THR A 96 8.25 -7.67 -5.50
CA THR A 96 9.12 -7.26 -6.62
C THR A 96 9.01 -5.77 -6.87
N ALA A 97 7.79 -5.21 -6.85
CA ALA A 97 7.56 -3.78 -7.00
C ALA A 97 8.21 -2.96 -5.86
N LEU A 98 8.06 -3.39 -4.60
CA LEU A 98 8.73 -2.75 -3.46
C LEU A 98 10.25 -2.80 -3.55
N ALA A 99 10.82 -3.92 -4.03
CA ALA A 99 12.26 -4.01 -4.26
C ALA A 99 12.71 -3.06 -5.37
N ILE A 100 11.95 -2.94 -6.47
CA ILE A 100 12.21 -1.97 -7.54
C ILE A 100 12.20 -0.55 -6.99
N LEU A 101 11.15 -0.15 -6.25
CA LEU A 101 11.05 1.19 -5.67
C LEU A 101 12.23 1.51 -4.76
N ALA A 102 12.65 0.55 -3.91
CA ALA A 102 13.77 0.75 -3.00
C ALA A 102 15.13 0.86 -3.71
N LEU A 103 15.36 0.07 -4.75
CA LEU A 103 16.59 0.10 -5.55
C LEU A 103 16.66 1.35 -6.44
N ASP A 104 15.54 1.73 -7.05
CA ASP A 104 15.40 2.93 -7.88
C ASP A 104 15.60 4.21 -7.06
N ASN A 105 15.13 4.23 -5.81
CA ASN A 105 15.34 5.35 -4.88
C ASN A 105 16.83 5.65 -4.64
N ILE A 106 17.71 4.66 -4.79
CA ILE A 106 19.17 4.82 -4.69
C ILE A 106 19.87 4.69 -6.05
N LYS A 107 19.11 4.86 -7.14
CA LYS A 107 19.56 4.89 -8.55
C LYS A 107 20.27 3.63 -9.01
N ILE A 108 19.97 2.48 -8.42
CA ILE A 108 20.40 1.19 -8.95
C ILE A 108 19.48 0.80 -10.10
N SER A 109 20.06 0.35 -11.21
CA SER A 109 19.27 -0.12 -12.36
C SER A 109 18.28 -1.22 -11.97
N THR A 110 17.02 -1.01 -12.32
CA THR A 110 15.90 -1.93 -12.06
C THR A 110 15.30 -2.56 -13.32
N THR A 111 15.90 -2.31 -14.49
CA THR A 111 15.35 -2.67 -15.81
C THR A 111 14.95 -4.14 -15.90
N GLU A 112 15.82 -5.07 -15.46
CA GLU A 112 15.53 -6.52 -15.50
C GLU A 112 14.27 -6.90 -14.68
N TYR A 113 14.03 -6.18 -13.58
CA TYR A 113 12.94 -6.46 -12.66
C TYR A 113 11.63 -5.81 -13.14
N VAL A 114 11.72 -4.63 -13.74
CA VAL A 114 10.60 -3.99 -14.44
C VAL A 114 10.15 -4.86 -15.62
N ASP A 115 11.09 -5.39 -16.41
CA ASP A 115 10.79 -6.34 -17.49
C ASP A 115 10.07 -7.59 -16.97
N TRP A 116 10.47 -8.09 -15.79
CA TRP A 116 9.75 -9.18 -15.14
C TRP A 116 8.31 -8.80 -14.80
N LEU A 117 8.06 -7.61 -14.22
CA LEU A 117 6.70 -7.13 -13.97
C LEU A 117 5.89 -7.05 -15.28
N LEU A 118 6.43 -6.40 -16.31
CA LEU A 118 5.76 -6.20 -17.60
C LEU A 118 5.46 -7.53 -18.32
N LYS A 119 6.26 -8.57 -18.10
CA LYS A 119 5.99 -9.93 -18.60
C LYS A 119 4.86 -10.64 -17.85
N ASN A 120 4.59 -10.25 -16.61
CA ASN A 120 3.56 -10.80 -15.74
C ASN A 120 2.24 -10.00 -15.79
N ARG A 121 2.04 -9.19 -16.83
CA ARG A 121 0.77 -8.49 -17.08
C ARG A 121 -0.26 -9.41 -17.75
N LYS A 122 -1.54 -9.20 -17.43
CA LYS A 122 -2.68 -9.91 -18.01
C LYS A 122 -3.67 -8.91 -18.61
N THR A 123 -4.15 -9.16 -19.81
CA THR A 123 -5.15 -8.33 -20.52
C THR A 123 -6.60 -8.67 -20.13
N ASP A 124 -6.88 -9.94 -19.87
CA ASP A 124 -8.21 -10.38 -19.43
C ASP A 124 -8.39 -10.12 -17.93
N ILE A 125 -8.76 -8.88 -17.63
CA ILE A 125 -8.95 -8.33 -16.29
C ILE A 125 -10.43 -8.32 -15.85
N GLY A 126 -11.32 -8.88 -16.67
CA GLY A 126 -12.74 -8.96 -16.36
C GLY A 126 -13.49 -7.62 -16.41
N LEU A 127 -13.03 -6.63 -17.19
CA LEU A 127 -13.77 -5.41 -17.49
C LEU A 127 -14.50 -5.51 -18.84
N THR A 128 -15.67 -4.89 -18.94
CA THR A 128 -16.37 -4.71 -20.21
C THR A 128 -16.08 -3.32 -20.75
N TRP A 129 -15.58 -3.24 -21.97
CA TRP A 129 -15.21 -2.00 -22.64
C TRP A 129 -16.23 -1.61 -23.70
N TYR A 130 -16.40 -0.31 -23.86
CA TYR A 130 -17.26 0.31 -24.85
C TYR A 130 -16.47 1.41 -25.59
N LEU A 131 -16.75 1.53 -26.89
CA LEU A 131 -16.32 2.62 -27.73
C LEU A 131 -17.52 3.53 -27.99
N GLU A 132 -17.38 4.78 -27.57
CA GLU A 132 -18.27 5.88 -27.94
C GLU A 132 -17.66 6.65 -29.11
N ILE A 133 -18.52 7.03 -30.06
CA ILE A 133 -18.18 7.93 -31.17
C ILE A 133 -19.27 8.98 -31.20
N ASP A 134 -18.90 10.25 -30.99
CA ASP A 134 -19.83 11.37 -31.03
C ASP A 134 -19.44 12.35 -32.14
N ALA A 135 -20.46 12.88 -32.83
CA ALA A 135 -20.32 13.90 -33.86
C ALA A 135 -21.51 14.86 -33.77
N ASN A 136 -21.28 16.16 -33.91
CA ASN A 136 -22.31 17.19 -33.66
C ASN A 136 -23.55 17.06 -34.56
N ASN A 137 -23.39 16.53 -35.77
CA ASN A 137 -24.47 16.30 -36.72
C ASN A 137 -24.54 14.82 -37.09
N LYS A 138 -25.58 14.44 -37.84
CA LYS A 138 -25.61 13.13 -38.49
C LYS A 138 -24.35 12.94 -39.35
N SER A 139 -23.69 11.79 -39.17
CA SER A 139 -22.41 11.48 -39.81
C SER A 139 -22.35 10.05 -40.33
N GLU A 140 -21.69 9.86 -41.45
CA GLU A 140 -21.25 8.56 -41.95
C GLU A 140 -19.82 8.34 -41.46
N CYS A 141 -19.61 7.25 -40.70
CA CYS A 141 -18.30 6.89 -40.17
C CYS A 141 -17.87 5.53 -40.71
N GLU A 142 -16.57 5.31 -40.76
CA GLU A 142 -15.94 4.07 -41.16
C GLU A 142 -15.03 3.57 -40.05
N ILE A 143 -15.22 2.31 -39.63
CA ILE A 143 -14.37 1.64 -38.64
C ILE A 143 -13.70 0.45 -39.30
N ASN A 144 -12.38 0.53 -39.49
CA ASN A 144 -11.58 -0.52 -40.15
C ASN A 144 -12.22 -1.01 -41.48
N GLY A 145 -12.66 -0.10 -42.35
CA GLY A 145 -13.33 -0.47 -43.61
C GLY A 145 -14.85 -0.64 -43.55
N ASN A 146 -15.46 -0.60 -42.36
CA ASN A 146 -16.89 -0.89 -42.17
C ASN A 146 -17.68 0.39 -41.93
N LYS A 147 -18.60 0.70 -42.84
CA LYS A 147 -19.47 1.88 -42.78
C LYS A 147 -20.58 1.73 -41.75
N ILE A 148 -20.74 2.76 -40.93
CA ILE A 148 -21.81 2.96 -39.96
C ILE A 148 -22.39 4.36 -40.12
N ILE A 149 -23.58 4.60 -39.59
CA ILE A 149 -24.19 5.94 -39.57
C ILE A 149 -24.49 6.31 -38.13
N LEU A 150 -23.97 7.45 -37.68
CA LEU A 150 -24.37 8.13 -36.45
C LEU A 150 -25.57 9.01 -36.75
N GLY A 151 -26.73 8.68 -36.18
CA GLY A 151 -27.95 9.46 -36.34
C GLY A 151 -27.89 10.82 -35.63
N GLU A 152 -28.84 11.71 -35.94
CA GLU A 152 -29.03 12.97 -35.17
C GLU A 152 -29.38 12.70 -33.70
N ASP A 153 -29.98 11.54 -33.43
CA ASP A 153 -30.26 11.05 -32.08
C ASP A 153 -29.04 10.41 -31.41
N LYS A 154 -27.87 10.41 -32.07
CA LYS A 154 -26.61 9.77 -31.67
C LYS A 154 -26.62 8.24 -31.70
N LYS A 155 -27.69 7.61 -32.23
CA LYS A 155 -27.74 6.15 -32.33
C LYS A 155 -26.97 5.66 -33.54
N ILE A 156 -26.28 4.54 -33.35
CA ILE A 156 -25.48 3.88 -34.36
C ILE A 156 -26.36 2.94 -35.19
N THR A 157 -26.33 3.10 -36.50
CA THR A 157 -26.97 2.20 -37.47
C THR A 157 -25.96 1.61 -38.45
N GLY A 158 -26.35 0.54 -39.16
CA GLY A 158 -25.44 -0.26 -39.99
C GLY A 158 -25.03 -1.60 -39.38
N ASN A 159 -24.15 -2.31 -40.07
CA ASN A 159 -23.61 -3.59 -39.62
C ASN A 159 -22.55 -3.40 -38.54
N ASN A 160 -22.44 -4.34 -37.61
CA ASN A 160 -21.39 -4.30 -36.59
C ASN A 160 -20.01 -4.53 -37.24
N PRO A 161 -19.02 -3.64 -37.04
CA PRO A 161 -17.65 -3.91 -37.44
C PRO A 161 -17.07 -5.12 -36.71
N PRO A 162 -16.11 -5.87 -37.29
CA PRO A 162 -15.52 -7.02 -36.62
C PRO A 162 -14.79 -6.61 -35.33
N GLY A 163 -15.10 -7.28 -34.22
CA GLY A 163 -14.59 -6.94 -32.89
C GLY A 163 -15.51 -6.02 -32.09
N LEU A 164 -16.56 -5.46 -32.71
CA LEU A 164 -17.52 -4.57 -32.06
C LEU A 164 -18.94 -5.13 -32.09
N LYS A 165 -19.75 -4.75 -31.09
CA LYS A 165 -21.17 -5.09 -31.03
C LYS A 165 -21.95 -3.91 -30.47
N LYS A 166 -22.96 -3.40 -31.18
CA LYS A 166 -23.81 -2.32 -30.66
C LYS A 166 -24.41 -2.69 -29.29
N ALA A 167 -24.32 -1.77 -28.34
CA ALA A 167 -24.76 -1.88 -26.95
C ALA A 167 -25.53 -0.62 -26.53
N TYR A 168 -26.16 -0.66 -25.34
CA TYR A 168 -26.93 0.45 -24.75
C TYR A 168 -27.85 1.14 -25.75
N GLY A 169 -28.89 0.46 -26.24
CA GLY A 169 -29.82 1.07 -27.19
C GLY A 169 -29.20 1.51 -28.53
N ASN A 170 -28.00 1.02 -28.86
CA ASN A 170 -27.15 1.41 -29.99
C ASN A 170 -26.44 2.76 -29.85
N TYR A 171 -26.24 3.28 -28.63
CA TYR A 171 -25.42 4.48 -28.43
C TYR A 171 -23.91 4.18 -28.53
N TRP A 172 -23.48 2.99 -28.10
CA TRP A 172 -22.06 2.62 -28.07
C TRP A 172 -21.82 1.27 -28.74
N PHE A 173 -20.54 0.97 -29.00
CA PHE A 173 -20.10 -0.38 -29.33
C PHE A 173 -19.45 -1.04 -28.11
N GLU A 174 -19.95 -2.20 -27.68
CA GLU A 174 -19.20 -3.13 -26.82
C GLU A 174 -18.01 -3.71 -27.59
N ILE A 175 -16.82 -3.60 -27.01
CA ILE A 175 -15.57 -4.10 -27.59
C ILE A 175 -15.42 -5.58 -27.20
N THR A 176 -15.53 -6.45 -28.19
CA THR A 176 -15.42 -7.92 -28.03
C THR A 176 -14.02 -8.46 -28.33
N ASP A 177 -13.18 -7.68 -29.02
CA ASP A 177 -11.77 -7.98 -29.25
C ASP A 177 -10.89 -6.84 -28.73
N LEU A 178 -10.30 -7.03 -27.55
CA LEU A 178 -9.48 -6.03 -26.86
C LEU A 178 -8.09 -5.85 -27.50
N ASN A 179 -7.64 -6.80 -28.32
CA ASN A 179 -6.30 -6.73 -28.94
C ASN A 179 -6.33 -5.98 -30.27
N LYS A 180 -7.51 -5.61 -30.74
CA LYS A 180 -7.70 -4.97 -32.04
C LYS A 180 -7.58 -3.46 -31.92
N VAL A 181 -6.88 -2.86 -32.88
CA VAL A 181 -6.89 -1.41 -33.11
C VAL A 181 -8.10 -1.07 -33.97
N TYR A 182 -8.86 -0.07 -33.55
CA TYR A 182 -10.03 0.44 -34.23
C TYR A 182 -9.66 1.78 -34.87
N GLU A 183 -9.34 1.75 -36.16
CA GLU A 183 -9.17 2.95 -36.96
C GLU A 183 -10.55 3.50 -37.32
N ILE A 184 -10.83 4.73 -36.91
CA ILE A 184 -12.15 5.38 -37.00
C ILE A 184 -11.99 6.68 -37.78
N SER A 185 -12.80 6.85 -38.82
CA SER A 185 -12.91 8.11 -39.56
C SER A 185 -14.37 8.46 -39.80
N CYS A 186 -14.72 9.74 -39.90
CA CYS A 186 -16.08 10.20 -40.15
C CYS A 186 -16.11 11.30 -41.21
N ASP A 187 -17.23 11.50 -41.88
CA ASP A 187 -17.43 12.59 -42.86
C ASP A 187 -17.65 13.97 -42.21
N ARG A 188 -17.63 14.04 -40.88
CA ARG A 188 -17.70 15.25 -40.06
C ARG A 188 -16.72 15.15 -38.91
N ASP A 189 -16.44 16.28 -38.27
CA ASP A 189 -15.68 16.33 -37.03
C ASP A 189 -16.35 15.46 -35.96
N PHE A 190 -15.53 14.71 -35.24
CA PHE A 190 -15.98 13.69 -34.30
C PHE A 190 -15.00 13.53 -33.14
N ILE A 191 -15.50 12.90 -32.08
CA ILE A 191 -14.75 12.57 -30.87
C ILE A 191 -14.96 11.08 -30.58
N THR A 192 -13.92 10.43 -30.08
CA THR A 192 -13.97 9.04 -29.61
C THR A 192 -13.51 8.96 -28.16
N THR A 193 -14.21 8.13 -27.40
CA THR A 193 -13.86 7.87 -26.01
C THR A 193 -14.07 6.41 -25.67
N LEU A 194 -13.18 5.86 -24.85
CA LEU A 194 -13.32 4.53 -24.29
C LEU A 194 -14.00 4.59 -22.92
N ILE A 195 -15.05 3.81 -22.75
CA ILE A 195 -15.80 3.68 -21.50
C ILE A 195 -15.63 2.25 -21.00
N TYR A 196 -15.49 2.05 -19.71
CA TYR A 196 -15.40 0.70 -19.14
C TYR A 196 -16.25 0.55 -17.90
N ARG A 197 -16.60 -0.70 -17.60
CA ARG A 197 -17.24 -1.07 -16.34
C ARG A 197 -16.87 -2.45 -15.90
N LYS A 198 -17.02 -2.67 -14.61
CA LYS A 198 -17.05 -4.01 -14.04
C LYS A 198 -18.36 -4.72 -14.41
N PRO A 199 -18.35 -5.99 -14.83
CA PRO A 199 -19.55 -6.78 -15.07
C PRO A 199 -20.47 -6.79 -13.84
N GLY A 200 -21.75 -6.48 -14.06
CA GLY A 200 -22.75 -6.39 -13.00
C GLY A 200 -22.76 -5.06 -12.22
N SER A 201 -21.77 -4.18 -12.42
CA SER A 201 -21.80 -2.82 -11.90
C SER A 201 -22.64 -1.90 -12.80
N THR A 202 -23.30 -0.93 -12.17
CA THR A 202 -23.96 0.19 -12.85
C THR A 202 -23.02 1.36 -13.08
N THR A 203 -21.89 1.41 -12.38
CA THR A 203 -20.89 2.47 -12.53
C THR A 203 -20.17 2.32 -13.86
N LEU A 204 -20.21 3.39 -14.66
CA LEU A 204 -19.42 3.55 -15.87
C LEU A 204 -18.23 4.44 -15.54
N TYR A 205 -17.07 4.05 -16.03
CA TYR A 205 -15.84 4.81 -15.91
C TYR A 205 -15.42 5.29 -17.28
N LEU A 206 -14.93 6.53 -17.35
CA LEU A 206 -14.37 7.09 -18.56
C LEU A 206 -12.86 6.84 -18.57
N SER A 207 -12.31 6.49 -19.74
CA SER A 207 -10.87 6.55 -19.96
C SER A 207 -10.41 8.01 -19.89
N SER A 208 -9.21 8.25 -19.36
CA SER A 208 -8.64 9.61 -19.29
C SER A 208 -8.33 10.19 -20.66
N GLU A 209 -8.15 9.35 -21.69
CA GLU A 209 -7.89 9.78 -23.06
C GLU A 209 -9.19 9.85 -23.87
N THR A 210 -9.41 11.02 -24.47
CA THR A 210 -10.42 11.28 -25.50
C THR A 210 -9.71 11.77 -26.76
N LYS A 211 -10.09 11.26 -27.93
CA LYS A 211 -9.45 11.62 -29.20
C LYS A 211 -10.46 12.34 -30.08
N SER A 212 -9.99 13.34 -30.81
CA SER A 212 -10.80 14.12 -31.73
C SER A 212 -10.24 14.01 -33.14
N GLY A 213 -11.10 13.83 -34.13
CA GLY A 213 -10.75 13.82 -35.54
C GLY A 213 -11.57 14.84 -36.31
N ALA A 214 -10.94 15.57 -37.22
CA ALA A 214 -11.68 16.41 -38.16
C ALA A 214 -12.39 15.55 -39.21
N ALA A 215 -13.30 16.16 -39.98
CA ALA A 215 -13.93 15.51 -41.11
C ALA A 215 -12.90 14.86 -42.05
N HIS A 216 -13.07 13.56 -42.28
CA HIS A 216 -12.22 12.66 -43.07
C HIS A 216 -10.85 12.33 -42.48
N ASP A 217 -10.50 12.87 -41.31
CA ASP A 217 -9.33 12.41 -40.56
C ASP A 217 -9.64 11.08 -39.86
N SER A 218 -8.57 10.40 -39.44
CA SER A 218 -8.62 9.09 -38.81
C SER A 218 -8.01 9.16 -37.41
N VAL A 219 -8.66 8.51 -36.44
CA VAL A 219 -8.15 8.31 -35.08
C VAL A 219 -8.09 6.82 -34.80
N GLU A 220 -7.07 6.40 -34.04
CA GLU A 220 -6.91 5.00 -33.64
C GLU A 220 -7.32 4.80 -32.19
N GLU A 221 -8.26 3.89 -31.94
CA GLU A 221 -8.64 3.47 -30.59
C GLU A 221 -8.19 2.04 -30.30
N LYS A 222 -7.63 1.84 -29.11
CA LYS A 222 -7.16 0.52 -28.65
C LYS A 222 -7.34 0.43 -27.15
N VAL A 223 -7.91 -0.68 -26.69
CA VAL A 223 -8.02 -0.93 -25.25
C VAL A 223 -6.65 -1.31 -24.69
N GLU A 224 -6.08 -0.42 -23.89
CA GLU A 224 -4.89 -0.70 -23.10
C GLU A 224 -5.30 -0.85 -21.64
N SER A 225 -5.50 -2.10 -21.23
CA SER A 225 -5.92 -2.38 -19.86
C SER A 225 -5.30 -3.68 -19.35
N TYR A 226 -4.57 -3.58 -18.25
CA TYR A 226 -3.83 -4.68 -17.69
C TYR A 226 -3.93 -4.71 -16.16
N CYS A 227 -3.73 -5.91 -15.61
CA CYS A 227 -3.41 -6.12 -14.21
C CYS A 227 -2.12 -6.92 -14.13
N PHE A 228 -1.46 -6.94 -12.98
CA PHE A 228 -0.33 -7.82 -12.73
C PHE A 228 -0.77 -9.11 -12.05
N THR A 229 -0.12 -10.23 -12.39
CA THR A 229 -0.44 -11.54 -11.80
C THR A 229 0.75 -12.49 -11.87
N THR A 230 0.91 -13.34 -10.84
CA THR A 230 1.75 -14.54 -10.90
C THR A 230 0.92 -15.82 -11.06
N SER A 231 -0.41 -15.68 -11.17
CA SER A 231 -1.41 -16.75 -11.26
C SER A 231 -2.43 -16.49 -12.39
N SER A 232 -3.55 -17.20 -12.41
CA SER A 232 -4.66 -16.92 -13.33
C SER A 232 -5.52 -15.71 -12.94
N VAL A 233 -5.42 -15.26 -11.69
CA VAL A 233 -6.24 -14.17 -11.11
C VAL A 233 -5.35 -12.96 -10.86
N CYS A 234 -5.84 -11.77 -11.23
CA CYS A 234 -5.17 -10.51 -10.97
C CYS A 234 -4.85 -10.31 -9.48
N ASP A 235 -3.65 -9.84 -9.19
CA ASP A 235 -3.20 -9.47 -7.86
C ASP A 235 -3.46 -7.98 -7.67
N TYR A 236 -4.53 -7.60 -6.97
CA TYR A 236 -4.93 -6.19 -6.84
C TYR A 236 -3.88 -5.35 -6.08
N GLU A 237 -3.49 -5.78 -4.88
CA GLU A 237 -2.45 -5.11 -4.09
C GLU A 237 -1.11 -5.10 -4.83
N GLY A 238 -0.76 -6.22 -5.47
CA GLY A 238 0.41 -6.28 -6.35
C GLY A 238 0.32 -5.26 -7.49
N THR A 239 -0.84 -5.09 -8.11
CA THR A 239 -1.02 -4.14 -9.21
C THR A 239 -0.87 -2.70 -8.75
N LEU A 240 -1.37 -2.33 -7.56
CA LEU A 240 -1.17 -1.00 -6.98
C LEU A 240 0.32 -0.65 -6.89
N TRP A 241 1.10 -1.51 -6.21
CA TRP A 241 2.53 -1.30 -6.05
C TRP A 241 3.30 -1.38 -7.38
N ALA A 242 2.93 -2.31 -8.27
CA ALA A 242 3.61 -2.47 -9.55
C ALA A 242 3.34 -1.33 -10.52
N ALA A 243 2.13 -0.77 -10.56
CA ALA A 243 1.83 0.41 -11.35
C ALA A 243 2.70 1.59 -10.90
N LEU A 244 2.82 1.79 -9.59
CA LEU A 244 3.69 2.79 -8.99
C LEU A 244 5.18 2.55 -9.34
N ALA A 245 5.67 1.31 -9.24
CA ALA A 245 7.05 0.96 -9.60
C ALA A 245 7.36 1.17 -11.10
N VAL A 246 6.43 0.79 -11.97
CA VAL A 246 6.53 0.99 -13.42
C VAL A 246 6.54 2.48 -13.75
N MET A 247 5.67 3.27 -13.10
CA MET A 247 5.64 4.73 -13.25
C MET A 247 6.96 5.38 -12.81
N ARG A 248 7.45 5.01 -11.62
CA ARG A 248 8.71 5.52 -11.04
C ARG A 248 9.92 5.28 -11.93
N THR A 249 9.92 4.17 -12.66
CA THR A 249 11.00 3.77 -13.57
C THR A 249 10.80 4.27 -15.02
N GLY A 250 9.95 5.29 -15.23
CA GLY A 250 9.77 5.96 -16.53
C GLY A 250 8.83 5.25 -17.50
N ASN A 251 8.12 4.20 -17.07
CA ASN A 251 7.15 3.49 -17.90
C ASN A 251 5.72 4.00 -17.65
N LYS A 252 4.84 3.90 -18.66
CA LYS A 252 3.45 4.37 -18.53
C LYS A 252 2.63 3.51 -17.57
N ALA A 253 2.03 4.15 -16.57
CA ALA A 253 1.08 3.50 -15.65
C ALA A 253 -0.38 3.55 -16.11
N SER A 254 -0.74 4.43 -17.07
CA SER A 254 -2.11 4.58 -17.57
C SER A 254 -2.80 3.25 -17.95
N PRO A 255 -2.09 2.26 -18.55
CA PRO A 255 -2.71 0.99 -18.91
C PRO A 255 -3.17 0.13 -17.71
N TYR A 256 -2.79 0.45 -16.48
CA TYR A 256 -3.21 -0.27 -15.28
C TYR A 256 -4.37 0.44 -14.54
N MET A 257 -4.58 1.73 -14.84
CA MET A 257 -5.59 2.57 -14.18
C MET A 257 -7.01 2.01 -14.27
N PRO A 258 -7.50 1.52 -15.43
CA PRO A 258 -8.88 1.04 -15.50
C PRO A 258 -9.16 -0.12 -14.54
N TYR A 259 -8.19 -1.02 -14.36
CA TYR A 259 -8.30 -2.12 -13.41
C TYR A 259 -8.26 -1.62 -11.96
N ILE A 260 -7.31 -0.72 -11.65
CA ILE A 260 -7.15 -0.19 -10.29
C ILE A 260 -8.42 0.55 -9.85
N THR A 261 -8.92 1.46 -10.70
CA THR A 261 -10.10 2.29 -10.43
C THR A 261 -11.39 1.48 -10.41
N ALA A 262 -11.62 0.57 -11.37
CA ALA A 262 -12.87 -0.20 -11.38
C ALA A 262 -12.99 -1.21 -10.23
N MET A 263 -11.86 -1.64 -9.65
CA MET A 263 -11.83 -2.61 -8.56
C MET A 263 -11.62 -1.96 -7.17
N SER A 264 -11.43 -0.64 -7.09
CA SER A 264 -11.21 0.08 -5.82
C SER A 264 -12.41 -0.04 -4.87
N GLU A 265 -13.62 0.00 -5.43
CA GLU A 265 -14.88 -0.05 -4.67
C GLU A 265 -15.22 -1.44 -4.13
N GLU A 266 -14.47 -2.48 -4.51
CA GLU A 266 -14.69 -3.80 -3.94
C GLU A 266 -14.36 -3.81 -2.45
N ALA A 267 -15.29 -4.31 -1.63
CA ALA A 267 -15.11 -4.40 -0.18
C ALA A 267 -13.82 -5.15 0.22
N SER A 268 -13.38 -6.14 -0.57
CA SER A 268 -12.13 -6.87 -0.34
C SER A 268 -10.86 -6.06 -0.61
N ASN A 269 -10.98 -4.97 -1.37
CA ASN A 269 -9.86 -4.15 -1.84
C ASN A 269 -9.74 -2.83 -1.08
N LYS A 270 -10.80 -2.35 -0.43
CA LYS A 270 -10.78 -1.12 0.39
C LYS A 270 -9.66 -1.10 1.44
N LYS A 271 -9.36 -2.27 2.01
CA LYS A 271 -8.27 -2.47 2.97
C LYS A 271 -6.87 -2.12 2.43
N TYR A 272 -6.69 -1.96 1.12
CA TYR A 272 -5.41 -1.59 0.51
C TYR A 272 -5.29 -0.08 0.24
N ILE A 273 -6.30 0.71 0.62
CA ILE A 273 -6.34 2.17 0.45
C ILE A 273 -6.01 2.57 -1.01
N PRO A 274 -6.78 2.08 -1.99
CA PRO A 274 -6.49 2.34 -3.39
C PRO A 274 -6.46 3.84 -3.73
N GLU A 275 -7.16 4.68 -2.98
CA GLU A 275 -7.18 6.13 -3.15
C GLU A 275 -5.79 6.75 -2.95
N ALA A 276 -4.96 6.24 -2.03
CA ALA A 276 -3.60 6.71 -1.85
C ALA A 276 -2.74 6.44 -3.09
N PHE A 277 -2.87 5.26 -3.69
CA PHE A 277 -2.15 4.95 -4.94
C PHE A 277 -2.70 5.72 -6.12
N LEU A 278 -4.02 5.81 -6.25
CA LEU A 278 -4.66 6.55 -7.33
C LEU A 278 -4.26 8.02 -7.29
N TYR A 279 -4.22 8.63 -6.10
CA TYR A 279 -3.71 10.00 -5.94
C TYR A 279 -2.24 10.13 -6.36
N ILE A 280 -1.34 9.21 -5.95
CA ILE A 280 0.06 9.23 -6.43
C ILE A 280 0.16 9.11 -7.95
N LEU A 281 -0.67 8.25 -8.55
CA LEU A 281 -0.61 7.91 -9.97
C LEU A 281 -1.24 8.98 -10.87
N THR A 282 -2.23 9.74 -10.39
CA THR A 282 -3.01 10.68 -11.21
C THR A 282 -2.95 12.12 -10.76
N ASN A 283 -2.57 12.38 -9.50
CA ASN A 283 -2.66 13.69 -8.87
C ASN A 283 -4.09 14.29 -8.90
N GLU A 284 -5.13 13.46 -9.03
CA GLU A 284 -6.53 13.95 -9.09
C GLU A 284 -7.09 14.23 -7.69
N ASP A 285 -7.65 15.42 -7.52
CA ASP A 285 -8.21 15.91 -6.25
C ASP A 285 -9.36 15.02 -5.71
N ASP A 286 -10.10 14.34 -6.59
CA ASP A 286 -11.14 13.37 -6.21
C ASP A 286 -10.60 12.16 -5.42
N TYR A 287 -9.36 11.74 -5.66
CA TYR A 287 -8.74 10.67 -4.87
C TYR A 287 -8.18 11.21 -3.55
N TYR A 288 -7.66 12.44 -3.55
CA TYR A 288 -7.28 13.14 -2.31
C TYR A 288 -8.48 13.28 -1.38
N ALA A 289 -9.60 13.78 -1.89
CA ALA A 289 -10.87 13.92 -1.19
C ALA A 289 -11.30 12.64 -0.47
N ARG A 290 -11.40 11.55 -1.24
CA ARG A 290 -11.81 10.23 -0.73
C ARG A 290 -10.79 9.64 0.24
N LEU A 291 -9.52 9.99 0.11
CA LEU A 291 -8.50 9.60 1.08
C LEU A 291 -8.69 10.37 2.39
N MET A 292 -8.94 11.69 2.34
CA MET A 292 -9.18 12.53 3.51
C MET A 292 -10.46 12.11 4.25
N GLU A 293 -11.53 11.77 3.53
CA GLU A 293 -12.77 11.24 4.13
C GLU A 293 -12.56 9.96 4.97
N LYS A 294 -11.50 9.20 4.69
CA LYS A 294 -11.12 8.00 5.45
C LYS A 294 -10.25 8.30 6.68
N GLN A 295 -9.79 9.53 6.83
CA GLN A 295 -8.96 9.92 7.96
C GLN A 295 -9.79 9.91 9.24
N LYS A 296 -9.35 9.14 10.22
CA LYS A 296 -10.04 9.00 11.52
C LYS A 296 -9.54 10.10 12.44
N LYS A 297 -10.48 10.86 12.99
CA LYS A 297 -10.24 11.96 13.94
C LYS A 297 -9.28 13.04 13.42
N GLY A 298 -9.16 13.20 12.09
CA GLY A 298 -8.18 14.13 11.52
C GLY A 298 -6.71 13.73 11.75
N GLN A 299 -6.42 12.46 12.10
CA GLN A 299 -5.10 12.06 12.62
C GLN A 299 -4.49 10.82 11.99
N TYR A 300 -5.28 9.82 11.55
CA TYR A 300 -4.72 8.55 11.08
C TYR A 300 -5.65 7.75 10.18
N TRP A 301 -5.10 6.76 9.48
CA TRP A 301 -5.86 5.79 8.67
C TRP A 301 -5.75 4.38 9.26
N ASP A 302 -6.78 3.56 9.09
CA ASP A 302 -6.85 2.20 9.65
C ASP A 302 -7.94 1.37 8.91
N GLU A 303 -7.71 1.13 7.62
CA GLU A 303 -8.58 0.37 6.71
C GLU A 303 -8.22 -1.13 6.67
N SER A 304 -6.94 -1.46 6.85
CA SER A 304 -6.42 -2.84 6.86
C SER A 304 -6.43 -3.50 8.23
N GLY A 305 -6.62 -2.70 9.28
CA GLY A 305 -6.40 -3.09 10.68
C GLY A 305 -4.94 -2.93 11.12
N ASN A 306 -4.05 -2.43 10.25
CA ASN A 306 -2.69 -2.04 10.59
C ASN A 306 -2.56 -0.51 10.50
N LYS A 307 -3.15 0.18 11.47
CA LYS A 307 -3.14 1.64 11.61
C LYS A 307 -1.83 2.32 11.22
N LEU A 308 -0.68 1.84 11.72
CA LEU A 308 0.62 2.45 11.45
C LEU A 308 1.04 2.30 9.98
N TYR A 309 0.75 1.16 9.36
CA TYR A 309 1.03 0.93 7.93
C TYR A 309 0.11 1.77 7.05
N ASP A 310 -1.18 1.80 7.35
CA ASP A 310 -2.20 2.54 6.60
C ASP A 310 -1.94 4.04 6.65
N THR A 311 -1.57 4.55 7.83
CA THR A 311 -1.19 5.95 8.02
C THR A 311 0.09 6.27 7.26
N ALA A 312 1.10 5.40 7.30
CA ALA A 312 2.32 5.60 6.51
C ALA A 312 2.02 5.58 5.00
N LEU A 313 1.22 4.64 4.50
CA LEU A 313 0.83 4.58 3.10
C LEU A 313 0.06 5.83 2.64
N SER A 314 -0.84 6.34 3.49
CA SER A 314 -1.56 7.57 3.20
C SER A 314 -0.60 8.76 3.17
N LEU A 315 0.30 8.89 4.15
CA LEU A 315 1.34 9.92 4.14
C LEU A 315 2.28 9.83 2.95
N LEU A 316 2.59 8.62 2.46
CA LEU A 316 3.41 8.43 1.27
C LEU A 316 2.79 9.14 0.06
N SER A 317 1.46 9.09 -0.07
CA SER A 317 0.74 9.79 -1.13
C SER A 317 0.66 11.30 -0.93
N LEU A 318 0.86 11.77 0.30
CA LEU A 318 0.66 13.16 0.74
C LEU A 318 1.96 13.86 1.12
N GLN A 319 3.12 13.30 0.76
CA GLN A 319 4.42 13.84 1.17
C GLN A 319 4.60 15.32 0.81
N ALA A 320 4.19 15.64 -0.42
CA ALA A 320 4.24 16.96 -1.01
C ALA A 320 3.13 17.90 -0.53
N VAL A 321 2.14 17.39 0.21
CA VAL A 321 0.95 18.14 0.61
C VAL A 321 1.16 18.75 1.99
N ASN A 322 0.92 20.05 2.13
CA ASN A 322 1.15 20.80 3.36
C ASN A 322 -0.15 21.33 4.00
N THR A 323 -1.18 20.48 4.09
CA THR A 323 -2.44 20.84 4.76
C THR A 323 -2.40 20.51 6.26
N GLN A 324 -3.32 21.10 7.02
CA GLN A 324 -3.41 20.89 8.47
C GLN A 324 -3.67 19.42 8.83
N GLU A 325 -4.42 18.69 8.03
CA GLU A 325 -4.70 17.26 8.20
C GLU A 325 -3.43 16.40 8.13
N VAL A 326 -2.51 16.74 7.21
CA VAL A 326 -1.22 16.06 7.07
C VAL A 326 -0.31 16.41 8.26
N ILE A 327 -0.31 17.68 8.69
CA ILE A 327 0.44 18.14 9.87
C ILE A 327 -0.06 17.41 11.13
N ASN A 328 -1.37 17.38 11.37
CA ASN A 328 -2.00 16.68 12.49
C ASN A 328 -1.65 15.19 12.51
N THR A 329 -1.58 14.56 11.34
CA THR A 329 -1.15 13.17 11.21
C THR A 329 0.30 12.97 11.63
N ARG A 330 1.21 13.84 11.17
CA ARG A 330 2.63 13.81 11.54
C ARG A 330 2.79 14.00 13.05
N GLU A 331 2.08 14.95 13.66
CA GLU A 331 2.08 15.18 15.10
C GLU A 331 1.52 14.00 15.90
N TYR A 332 0.41 13.42 15.44
CA TYR A 332 -0.15 12.20 16.01
C TYR A 332 0.88 11.07 16.04
N LEU A 333 1.57 10.82 14.91
CA LEU A 333 2.62 9.80 14.84
C LEU A 333 3.75 10.07 15.84
N ILE A 334 4.22 11.33 15.96
CA ILE A 334 5.23 11.71 16.96
C ILE A 334 4.73 11.40 18.39
N SER A 335 3.46 11.67 18.67
CA SER A 335 2.88 11.53 20.02
C SER A 335 2.78 10.08 20.51
N ILE A 336 2.58 9.11 19.61
CA ILE A 336 2.36 7.69 19.96
C ILE A 336 3.65 6.85 19.96
N ARG A 337 4.79 7.49 19.78
CA ARG A 337 6.09 6.85 19.65
C ARG A 337 6.59 6.36 21.00
N GLU A 338 7.41 5.30 21.00
CA GLU A 338 8.01 4.79 22.22
C GLU A 338 9.10 5.75 22.75
N ASN A 339 9.45 5.60 24.04
CA ASN A 339 10.52 6.38 24.67
C ASN A 339 11.88 6.22 23.97
N SER A 340 12.09 5.09 23.29
CA SER A 340 13.24 4.81 22.45
C SER A 340 13.37 5.79 21.28
N GLY A 341 12.25 6.33 20.80
CA GLY A 341 12.18 7.07 19.54
C GLY A 341 11.62 6.24 18.39
N CYS A 342 11.38 4.95 18.55
CA CYS A 342 10.81 4.11 17.49
C CYS A 342 9.31 3.92 17.69
N TRP A 343 8.61 3.53 16.62
CA TRP A 343 7.28 2.95 16.71
C TRP A 343 7.36 1.44 16.93
N SER A 344 6.28 0.88 17.48
CA SER A 344 6.19 -0.56 17.76
C SER A 344 6.30 -1.42 16.49
N SER A 345 5.85 -0.91 15.35
CA SER A 345 6.01 -1.49 14.03
C SER A 345 6.14 -0.41 12.95
N ASN A 346 6.54 -0.81 11.74
CA ASN A 346 6.59 0.05 10.54
C ASN A 346 7.45 1.32 10.64
N THR A 347 8.36 1.44 11.62
CA THR A 347 9.21 2.64 11.79
C THR A 347 9.85 3.11 10.49
N ALA A 348 10.46 2.21 9.71
CA ALA A 348 11.03 2.55 8.41
C ALA A 348 10.00 3.21 7.47
N PHE A 349 8.84 2.57 7.30
CA PHE A 349 7.85 3.06 6.36
C PHE A 349 7.24 4.38 6.83
N ILE A 350 7.03 4.55 8.14
CA ILE A 350 6.61 5.82 8.75
C ILE A 350 7.63 6.92 8.50
N LEU A 351 8.92 6.66 8.77
CA LEU A 351 9.99 7.64 8.56
C LEU A 351 10.07 8.06 7.09
N TYR A 352 10.11 7.08 6.19
CA TYR A 352 10.16 7.35 4.76
C TYR A 352 8.93 8.14 4.29
N SER A 353 7.74 7.77 4.75
CA SER A 353 6.48 8.38 4.29
C SER A 353 6.23 9.76 4.88
N GLY A 354 6.55 9.97 6.16
CA GLY A 354 6.25 11.22 6.86
C GLY A 354 7.36 12.28 6.79
N TRP A 355 8.62 11.84 6.76
CA TRP A 355 9.82 12.68 6.86
C TRP A 355 10.98 12.13 6.01
N PRO A 356 10.78 11.91 4.69
CA PRO A 356 11.82 11.33 3.84
C PRO A 356 13.13 12.12 3.94
N LYS A 357 14.26 11.41 3.97
CA LYS A 357 15.60 11.99 3.83
C LYS A 357 16.13 11.73 2.43
N THR A 358 16.86 12.69 1.88
CA THR A 358 17.46 12.60 0.55
C THR A 358 18.37 11.38 0.43
N PRO A 359 18.18 10.51 -0.58
CA PRO A 359 19.01 9.33 -0.77
C PRO A 359 20.43 9.70 -1.24
N LEU A 360 21.43 8.95 -0.78
CA LEU A 360 22.74 8.93 -1.42
C LEU A 360 22.65 8.07 -2.70
N PRO A 361 23.30 8.49 -3.81
CA PRO A 361 23.41 7.63 -4.98
C PRO A 361 24.13 6.34 -4.61
N GLY A 362 23.73 5.21 -5.19
CA GLY A 362 24.52 3.99 -5.11
C GLY A 362 25.94 4.21 -5.67
N GLU A 363 26.87 3.31 -5.35
CA GLU A 363 28.31 3.38 -5.68
C GLU A 363 28.67 3.62 -7.17
N GLU A 364 27.70 3.63 -8.08
CA GLU A 364 27.87 3.98 -9.50
C GLU A 364 27.93 5.51 -9.68
N GLU A 365 29.06 6.10 -9.27
CA GLU A 365 29.76 7.35 -9.69
C GLU A 365 29.01 8.55 -10.35
N SER A 366 27.69 8.65 -10.28
CA SER A 366 26.95 9.85 -10.67
C SER A 366 26.43 10.54 -9.41
N ASP A 367 26.96 11.74 -9.16
CA ASP A 367 26.44 12.61 -8.12
C ASP A 367 24.96 12.87 -8.42
N LEU A 368 24.08 12.34 -7.58
CA LEU A 368 22.66 12.68 -7.60
C LEU A 368 22.54 14.16 -7.35
N VAL A 369 21.99 14.90 -8.31
CA VAL A 369 21.75 16.32 -8.11
C VAL A 369 20.27 16.62 -7.99
N SER A 370 19.96 17.58 -7.11
CA SER A 370 18.60 18.04 -6.92
C SER A 370 18.08 18.59 -8.25
N CYS A 371 16.87 18.18 -8.61
CA CYS A 371 16.17 18.67 -9.80
C CYS A 371 16.10 20.22 -9.81
N GLN A 372 15.82 20.80 -8.65
CA GLN A 372 15.63 22.24 -8.49
C GLN A 372 16.95 23.03 -8.60
N GLU A 373 18.09 22.44 -8.23
CA GLU A 373 19.41 23.10 -8.35
C GLU A 373 19.80 23.40 -9.80
N TYR A 374 19.21 22.69 -10.76
CA TYR A 374 19.42 22.91 -12.20
C TYR A 374 18.31 23.72 -12.87
N GLY A 375 17.36 24.26 -12.11
CA GLY A 375 16.24 25.03 -12.64
C GLY A 375 15.16 24.18 -13.31
N TYR A 376 15.11 22.88 -13.01
CA TYR A 376 14.01 21.99 -13.37
C TYR A 376 12.97 21.94 -12.24
N TYR A 377 11.85 21.27 -12.49
CA TYR A 377 10.69 21.29 -11.60
C TYR A 377 10.39 19.89 -11.06
N CYS A 378 10.17 19.80 -9.76
CA CYS A 378 9.59 18.61 -9.15
C CYS A 378 8.07 18.71 -9.23
N THR A 379 7.46 17.91 -10.09
CA THR A 379 6.00 17.86 -10.33
C THR A 379 5.50 16.43 -10.15
N SER A 380 4.19 16.26 -10.00
CA SER A 380 3.56 14.96 -9.99
C SER A 380 3.88 14.17 -11.28
N TYR A 381 3.77 12.84 -11.22
CA TYR A 381 3.94 12.00 -12.41
C TYR A 381 2.92 12.29 -13.51
N ALA A 382 1.71 12.70 -13.14
CA ALA A 382 0.66 13.06 -14.09
C ALA A 382 0.93 14.44 -14.74
N GLY A 383 1.55 15.35 -13.99
CA GLY A 383 1.90 16.70 -14.44
C GLY A 383 3.09 16.77 -15.40
N CYS A 384 3.93 15.72 -15.47
CA CYS A 384 5.06 15.67 -16.38
C CYS A 384 4.85 14.69 -17.55
N PRO A 385 4.81 15.17 -18.81
CA PRO A 385 4.84 14.29 -19.97
C PRO A 385 6.06 13.36 -19.94
N PRO A 386 5.91 12.05 -20.24
CA PRO A 386 7.02 11.09 -20.13
C PRO A 386 8.29 11.49 -20.90
N GLU A 387 8.16 12.16 -22.04
CA GLU A 387 9.27 12.67 -22.86
C GLU A 387 10.00 13.88 -22.25
N ARG A 388 9.46 14.47 -21.18
CA ARG A 388 10.04 15.60 -20.43
C ARG A 388 10.57 15.21 -19.05
N VAL A 389 10.40 13.95 -18.66
CA VAL A 389 10.96 13.42 -17.41
C VAL A 389 12.48 13.31 -17.57
N LEU A 390 13.21 13.83 -16.59
CA LEU A 390 14.67 13.86 -16.61
C LEU A 390 15.26 12.78 -15.70
N ASP A 391 16.14 11.98 -16.28
CA ASP A 391 16.93 10.98 -15.55
C ASP A 391 18.10 11.64 -14.80
N ASN A 392 18.62 10.97 -13.77
CA ASN A 392 19.74 11.38 -12.91
C ASN A 392 19.48 12.55 -11.93
N PHE A 393 18.27 13.11 -11.94
CA PHE A 393 17.83 14.05 -10.92
C PHE A 393 17.02 13.35 -9.84
N TYR A 394 16.96 13.96 -8.66
CA TYR A 394 16.03 13.56 -7.61
C TYR A 394 15.11 14.72 -7.20
N CYS A 395 13.95 14.33 -6.71
CA CYS A 395 13.01 15.16 -5.99
C CYS A 395 12.87 14.57 -4.58
N ASP A 396 12.74 15.42 -3.57
CA ASP A 396 12.64 14.96 -2.16
C ASP A 396 11.34 14.16 -1.91
N ASP A 397 10.29 14.43 -2.70
CA ASP A 397 8.99 13.76 -2.59
C ASP A 397 8.90 12.49 -3.45
N PHE A 398 8.38 11.42 -2.87
CA PHE A 398 8.11 10.14 -3.53
C PHE A 398 6.97 10.20 -4.56
N SER A 399 6.11 11.21 -4.50
CA SER A 399 5.07 11.43 -5.54
C SER A 399 5.56 12.28 -6.71
N LYS A 400 6.79 12.82 -6.67
CA LYS A 400 7.29 13.74 -7.69
C LYS A 400 8.40 13.17 -8.57
N VAL A 401 8.45 13.67 -9.81
CA VAL A 401 9.53 13.47 -10.79
C VAL A 401 10.18 14.78 -11.16
N CYS A 402 11.44 14.70 -11.59
CA CYS A 402 12.09 15.85 -12.19
C CYS A 402 11.59 16.04 -13.62
N CYS A 403 11.04 17.22 -13.89
CA CYS A 403 10.46 17.59 -15.17
C CYS A 403 11.13 18.83 -15.73
N GLU A 404 11.34 18.83 -17.05
CA GLU A 404 11.89 20.00 -17.76
C GLU A 404 10.94 21.21 -17.74
N VAL A 405 9.63 20.96 -17.63
CA VAL A 405 8.58 21.99 -17.72
C VAL A 405 7.85 22.10 -16.39
N GLN A 406 7.53 23.33 -15.99
CA GLN A 406 6.71 23.60 -14.83
C GLN A 406 5.26 23.18 -15.12
N GLU A 407 4.67 22.38 -14.23
CA GLU A 407 3.24 22.10 -14.25
C GLU A 407 2.48 23.43 -14.11
N VAL A 408 1.53 23.67 -15.00
CA VAL A 408 0.65 24.83 -14.88
C VAL A 408 -0.41 24.45 -13.86
N GLU A 409 -0.21 24.89 -12.62
CA GLU A 409 -1.19 24.71 -11.56
C GLU A 409 -2.48 25.46 -11.92
N GLU A 410 -3.61 24.75 -11.85
CA GLU A 410 -4.93 25.31 -12.02
C GLU A 410 -5.22 26.30 -10.88
N THR A 411 -5.93 27.37 -11.21
CA THR A 411 -6.49 28.28 -10.20
C THR A 411 -7.56 27.56 -9.38
N CYS A 412 -7.86 28.07 -8.19
CA CYS A 412 -8.87 27.48 -7.32
C CYS A 412 -10.23 27.38 -8.02
N LEU A 413 -10.57 28.39 -8.85
CA LEU A 413 -11.80 28.38 -9.64
C LEU A 413 -11.79 27.30 -10.74
N GLU A 414 -10.65 27.08 -11.41
CA GLU A 414 -10.50 26.03 -12.43
C GLU A 414 -10.61 24.63 -11.83
N LYS A 415 -10.12 24.45 -10.59
CA LYS A 415 -10.33 23.25 -9.78
C LYS A 415 -11.78 23.09 -9.28
N GLY A 416 -12.66 24.06 -9.55
CA GLY A 416 -14.05 24.05 -9.11
C GLY A 416 -14.23 24.44 -7.64
N GLY A 417 -13.20 24.99 -7.00
CA GLY A 417 -13.23 25.44 -5.61
C GLY A 417 -13.48 26.94 -5.43
N VAL A 418 -13.40 27.36 -4.17
CA VAL A 418 -13.53 28.75 -3.74
C VAL A 418 -12.51 29.06 -2.64
N VAL A 419 -12.03 30.31 -2.59
CA VAL A 419 -11.18 30.79 -1.48
C VAL A 419 -12.08 31.31 -0.36
N CYS A 420 -11.95 30.74 0.84
CA CYS A 420 -12.75 31.15 1.99
C CYS A 420 -12.36 32.53 2.51
N ALA A 421 -13.35 33.29 2.99
CA ALA A 421 -13.08 34.59 3.59
C ALA A 421 -12.40 34.45 4.96
N ASP A 422 -11.78 35.53 5.45
CA ASP A 422 -11.16 35.56 6.77
C ASP A 422 -12.17 35.13 7.86
N GLY A 423 -11.85 34.03 8.55
CA GLY A 423 -12.67 33.49 9.63
C GLY A 423 -13.73 32.47 9.18
N GLU A 424 -13.80 32.10 7.91
CA GLU A 424 -14.53 30.92 7.44
C GLU A 424 -13.58 29.71 7.38
N VAL A 425 -14.14 28.50 7.51
CA VAL A 425 -13.44 27.23 7.32
C VAL A 425 -14.09 26.46 6.17
N CYS A 426 -13.29 25.67 5.47
CA CYS A 426 -13.81 24.82 4.42
C CYS A 426 -14.65 23.68 5.02
N SER A 427 -15.88 23.48 4.52
CA SER A 427 -16.77 22.42 4.99
C SER A 427 -16.27 21.00 4.69
N THR A 428 -15.33 20.88 3.75
CA THR A 428 -14.76 19.61 3.30
C THR A 428 -13.26 19.57 3.55
N TYR A 429 -12.46 19.93 2.56
CA TYR A 429 -11.00 19.87 2.57
C TYR A 429 -10.44 20.96 1.65
N THR A 430 -9.21 21.37 1.94
CA THR A 430 -8.48 22.33 1.11
C THR A 430 -7.47 21.63 0.21
N VAL A 431 -7.23 22.21 -0.96
CA VAL A 431 -6.16 21.81 -1.89
C VAL A 431 -5.33 23.03 -2.28
N GLU A 432 -4.08 22.81 -2.66
CA GLU A 432 -3.23 23.88 -3.18
C GLU A 432 -3.63 24.22 -4.63
N ALA A 433 -3.60 25.51 -4.96
CA ALA A 433 -3.89 26.04 -6.28
C ALA A 433 -2.92 27.18 -6.63
N SER A 434 -2.85 27.57 -7.90
CA SER A 434 -1.87 28.59 -8.34
C SER A 434 -2.12 29.98 -7.74
N ASP A 435 -3.34 30.27 -7.29
CA ASP A 435 -3.77 31.55 -6.73
C ASP A 435 -4.01 31.53 -5.21
N THR A 436 -4.01 30.36 -4.57
CA THR A 436 -4.18 30.20 -3.12
C THR A 436 -3.61 28.87 -2.61
N VAL A 437 -3.13 28.85 -1.37
CA VAL A 437 -2.69 27.61 -0.70
C VAL A 437 -3.90 26.82 -0.17
N ASP A 438 -5.01 27.51 0.13
CA ASP A 438 -6.20 26.94 0.76
C ASP A 438 -7.42 27.05 -0.16
N CYS A 439 -7.40 26.33 -1.29
CA CYS A 439 -8.56 26.24 -2.16
C CYS A 439 -9.58 25.28 -1.58
N CYS A 440 -10.74 25.77 -1.14
CA CYS A 440 -11.80 24.94 -0.61
C CYS A 440 -12.59 24.29 -1.77
N LEU A 441 -12.58 22.95 -1.84
CA LEU A 441 -13.43 22.19 -2.79
C LEU A 441 -14.85 21.92 -2.26
N GLY A 442 -15.21 22.56 -1.15
CA GLY A 442 -16.53 22.52 -0.53
C GLY A 442 -17.19 23.89 -0.50
N VAL A 443 -17.93 24.16 0.58
CA VAL A 443 -18.47 25.48 0.88
C VAL A 443 -17.71 26.08 2.06
N CYS A 444 -17.50 27.39 2.02
CA CYS A 444 -16.93 28.10 3.15
C CYS A 444 -18.04 28.37 4.17
N GLU A 445 -17.80 27.91 5.39
CA GLU A 445 -18.75 28.01 6.50
C GLU A 445 -18.10 28.77 7.65
N GLU A 446 -18.90 29.52 8.42
CA GLU A 446 -18.41 30.02 9.69
C GLU A 446 -18.00 28.81 10.56
N PRO A 447 -16.84 28.84 11.22
CA PRO A 447 -16.39 27.76 12.08
C PRO A 447 -17.47 27.50 13.10
N VAL A 448 -18.02 26.28 13.03
CA VAL A 448 -18.88 25.79 14.10
C VAL A 448 -18.04 25.90 15.36
N PRO A 449 -18.49 26.63 16.41
CA PRO A 449 -17.72 26.74 17.63
C PRO A 449 -17.38 25.32 18.06
N GLU A 450 -16.08 24.99 18.08
CA GLU A 450 -15.60 23.65 18.42
C GLU A 450 -16.37 23.24 19.67
N GLU A 451 -17.19 22.19 19.56
CA GLU A 451 -17.75 21.57 20.74
C GLU A 451 -16.52 21.10 21.52
N GLU A 452 -16.19 21.80 22.61
CA GLU A 452 -15.06 21.46 23.47
C GLU A 452 -15.28 20.02 23.94
N TYR A 453 -14.68 19.06 23.21
CA TYR A 453 -14.66 17.69 23.63
C TYR A 453 -13.92 17.66 24.95
N ASN A 454 -14.64 17.25 26.00
CA ASN A 454 -14.01 17.05 27.28
C ASN A 454 -12.95 15.94 27.15
N GLY A 455 -11.81 16.06 27.84
CA GLY A 455 -10.74 15.07 27.73
C GLY A 455 -11.13 13.66 28.22
N CYS A 456 -12.32 13.50 28.84
CA CYS A 456 -12.94 12.21 29.06
C CYS A 456 -13.28 11.48 27.74
N GLU A 457 -13.91 12.17 26.79
CA GLU A 457 -14.26 11.62 25.48
C GLU A 457 -13.03 11.44 24.59
N GLU A 458 -12.03 12.32 24.68
CA GLU A 458 -10.74 12.16 24.00
C GLU A 458 -10.03 10.87 24.41
N ALA A 459 -10.09 10.53 25.70
CA ALA A 459 -9.56 9.28 26.25
C ALA A 459 -10.39 8.03 25.89
N GLY A 460 -11.48 8.19 25.11
CA GLY A 460 -12.37 7.11 24.68
C GLY A 460 -13.33 6.64 25.77
N TYR A 461 -13.61 7.49 26.76
CA TYR A 461 -14.57 7.23 27.83
C TYR A 461 -15.87 8.02 27.59
N PHE A 462 -16.83 7.87 28.49
CA PHE A 462 -18.14 8.54 28.36
C PHE A 462 -18.45 9.32 29.62
N CYS A 463 -18.83 10.58 29.48
CA CYS A 463 -19.41 11.36 30.57
C CYS A 463 -20.83 10.88 30.85
N LYS A 464 -21.11 10.53 32.11
CA LYS A 464 -22.43 10.09 32.59
C LYS A 464 -22.64 10.53 34.02
N ALA A 465 -23.87 10.87 34.40
CA ALA A 465 -24.22 11.16 35.80
C ALA A 465 -23.73 10.08 36.79
N GLU A 466 -23.83 8.80 36.42
CA GLU A 466 -23.26 7.68 37.19
C GLU A 466 -22.67 6.61 36.26
N CYS A 467 -21.52 6.05 36.66
CA CYS A 467 -20.91 4.94 35.93
C CYS A 467 -21.70 3.65 36.15
N SER A 468 -21.92 2.90 35.07
CA SER A 468 -22.54 1.58 35.17
C SER A 468 -21.71 0.63 36.03
N PRO A 469 -22.28 -0.47 36.58
CA PRO A 469 -21.54 -1.43 37.42
C PRO A 469 -20.32 -2.08 36.75
N ASN A 470 -20.27 -2.05 35.41
CA ASN A 470 -19.17 -2.57 34.60
C ASN A 470 -18.21 -1.45 34.13
N GLN A 471 -18.30 -0.27 34.73
CA GLN A 471 -17.51 0.90 34.40
C GLN A 471 -16.85 1.45 35.67
N GLU A 472 -15.63 1.96 35.54
CA GLU A 472 -14.90 2.65 36.60
C GLU A 472 -14.88 4.15 36.34
N GLU A 473 -15.06 4.93 37.40
CA GLU A 473 -14.96 6.38 37.34
C GLU A 473 -13.48 6.78 37.24
N ARG A 474 -13.12 7.47 36.16
CA ARG A 474 -11.83 8.14 35.97
C ARG A 474 -11.93 9.52 36.61
N SER A 475 -11.79 9.56 37.92
CA SER A 475 -11.92 10.80 38.72
C SER A 475 -10.98 11.93 38.27
N GLY A 476 -9.86 11.61 37.60
CA GLY A 476 -8.94 12.59 37.02
C GLY A 476 -9.52 13.35 35.83
N LEU A 477 -10.34 12.68 35.01
CA LEU A 477 -10.99 13.23 33.81
C LEU A 477 -12.44 13.65 34.05
N SER A 478 -13.02 13.28 35.21
CA SER A 478 -14.41 13.60 35.54
C SER A 478 -14.66 15.10 35.72
N ARG A 479 -13.61 15.91 35.89
CA ARG A 479 -13.72 17.38 35.96
C ARG A 479 -13.92 18.04 34.59
N GLU A 480 -13.68 17.29 33.53
CA GLU A 480 -13.82 17.76 32.16
C GLU A 480 -15.26 17.50 31.68
N CYS A 481 -16.00 16.57 32.29
CA CYS A 481 -17.42 16.38 32.05
C CYS A 481 -18.27 17.54 32.60
N ASP A 482 -19.45 17.75 32.02
CA ASP A 482 -20.41 18.77 32.46
C ASP A 482 -20.87 18.56 33.92
N PHE A 483 -21.43 19.62 34.52
CA PHE A 483 -21.75 19.69 35.96
C PHE A 483 -22.52 18.45 36.48
N ASP A 484 -21.87 17.73 37.41
CA ASP A 484 -22.28 16.49 38.09
C ASP A 484 -22.15 15.17 37.29
N GLU A 485 -21.55 15.20 36.10
CA GLU A 485 -21.20 13.98 35.37
C GLU A 485 -19.82 13.43 35.76
N LYS A 486 -19.65 12.14 35.54
CA LYS A 486 -18.47 11.35 35.84
C LYS A 486 -17.92 10.75 34.56
N CYS A 487 -16.60 10.76 34.43
CA CYS A 487 -15.94 10.12 33.31
C CYS A 487 -15.87 8.61 33.51
N CYS A 488 -16.60 7.84 32.71
CA CYS A 488 -16.77 6.41 32.92
C CYS A 488 -16.01 5.58 31.89
N ALA A 489 -14.97 4.88 32.34
CA ALA A 489 -14.22 3.90 31.54
C ALA A 489 -14.80 2.50 31.72
N ASN A 490 -14.85 1.68 30.66
CA ASN A 490 -15.22 0.28 30.82
C ASN A 490 -14.16 -0.45 31.67
N ILE A 491 -14.59 -1.18 32.70
CA ILE A 491 -13.70 -2.06 33.46
C ILE A 491 -13.28 -3.15 32.50
N VAL A 492 -12.01 -3.10 32.06
CA VAL A 492 -11.40 -4.21 31.35
C VAL A 492 -11.45 -5.38 32.33
N GLN A 493 -12.29 -6.38 32.06
CA GLN A 493 -12.22 -7.64 32.79
C GLN A 493 -10.85 -8.21 32.47
N GLU A 494 -9.87 -7.95 33.33
CA GLU A 494 -8.63 -8.68 33.33
C GLU A 494 -9.01 -10.15 33.47
N ASP A 495 -8.91 -10.91 32.38
CA ASP A 495 -8.86 -12.34 32.44
C ASP A 495 -7.69 -12.68 33.37
N SER A 496 -8.04 -12.93 34.64
CA SER A 496 -7.14 -13.21 35.76
C SER A 496 -6.40 -14.53 35.52
N GLY A 497 -5.43 -14.50 34.61
CA GLY A 497 -4.83 -15.69 34.05
C GLY A 497 -3.36 -15.52 33.73
N SER A 498 -2.55 -14.96 34.63
CA SER A 498 -1.07 -15.03 34.47
C SER A 498 -0.26 -14.78 35.75
N GLY A 499 -0.73 -13.92 36.67
CA GLY A 499 0.04 -13.51 37.86
C GLY A 499 0.23 -14.59 38.94
N TRP A 500 -0.71 -15.52 39.10
CA TRP A 500 -0.63 -16.54 40.16
C TRP A 500 0.48 -17.56 39.91
N LEU A 501 0.78 -17.88 38.64
CA LEU A 501 1.89 -18.78 38.29
C LEU A 501 3.25 -18.19 38.66
N LEU A 502 3.42 -16.88 38.53
CA LEU A 502 4.67 -16.19 38.86
C LEU A 502 4.91 -16.14 40.37
N ILE A 503 3.85 -15.89 41.16
CA ILE A 503 3.92 -15.92 42.63
C ILE A 503 4.18 -17.35 43.14
N LEU A 504 3.53 -18.36 42.56
CA LEU A 504 3.74 -19.76 42.92
C LEU A 504 5.15 -20.24 42.56
N LEU A 505 5.70 -19.79 41.42
CA LEU A 505 7.10 -20.05 41.03
C LEU A 505 8.09 -19.40 42.00
N LEU A 506 7.83 -18.17 42.44
CA LEU A 506 8.68 -17.45 43.39
C LEU A 506 8.71 -18.14 44.77
N ILE A 507 7.56 -18.64 45.24
CA ILE A 507 7.48 -19.41 46.50
C ILE A 507 8.27 -20.72 46.40
N ILE A 508 8.16 -21.44 45.28
CA ILE A 508 8.93 -22.68 45.05
C ILE A 508 10.44 -22.38 45.07
N LEU A 509 10.87 -21.26 44.47
CA LEU A 509 12.28 -20.88 44.41
C LEU A 509 12.84 -20.56 45.80
N ILE A 510 12.06 -19.88 46.66
CA ILE A 510 12.43 -19.61 48.06
C ILE A 510 12.56 -20.91 48.86
N ILE A 511 11.63 -21.86 48.69
CA ILE A 511 11.69 -23.16 49.36
C ILE A 511 12.94 -23.95 48.93
N LEU A 512 13.30 -23.93 47.65
CA LEU A 512 14.51 -24.60 47.15
C LEU A 512 15.79 -23.98 47.74
N VAL A 513 15.84 -22.67 47.92
CA VAL A 513 16.96 -21.98 48.59
C VAL A 513 17.06 -22.40 50.05
N ILE A 514 15.94 -22.47 50.78
CA ILE A 514 15.92 -22.92 52.19
C ILE A 514 16.39 -24.38 52.29
N ILE A 515 15.91 -25.27 51.42
CA ILE A 515 16.36 -26.66 51.34
C ILE A 515 17.86 -26.72 51.03
N ALA A 516 18.37 -25.91 50.09
CA ALA A 516 19.79 -25.86 49.77
C ALA A 516 20.66 -25.38 50.96
N ILE A 517 20.15 -24.48 51.80
CA ILE A 517 20.83 -24.02 53.01
C ILE A 517 20.82 -25.10 54.11
N ILE A 518 19.69 -25.76 54.36
CA ILE A 518 19.55 -26.81 55.39
C ILE A 518 20.39 -28.03 55.00
N PHE A 519 20.30 -28.47 53.74
CA PHE A 519 21.03 -29.62 53.22
C PHE A 519 22.41 -29.26 52.70
N ARG A 520 22.95 -28.07 52.99
CA ARG A 520 24.26 -27.59 52.50
C ARG A 520 25.40 -28.58 52.78
N ASN A 521 25.33 -29.31 53.89
CA ASN A 521 26.34 -30.31 54.25
C ASN A 521 26.12 -31.67 53.54
N GLN A 522 24.88 -32.05 53.22
CA GLN A 522 24.59 -33.28 52.46
C GLN A 522 24.76 -33.08 50.94
N LEU A 523 24.46 -31.89 50.42
CA LEU A 523 24.70 -31.49 49.03
C LEU A 523 26.18 -31.49 48.69
N LYS A 524 27.07 -31.11 49.62
CA LYS A 524 28.53 -31.24 49.46
C LYS A 524 28.92 -32.71 49.22
N VAL A 525 28.36 -33.66 49.97
CA VAL A 525 28.66 -35.10 49.80
C VAL A 525 28.16 -35.63 48.45
N LEU A 526 26.99 -35.18 47.98
CA LEU A 526 26.46 -35.51 46.66
C LEU A 526 27.28 -34.88 45.50
N LEU A 527 27.73 -33.63 45.65
CA LEU A 527 28.61 -32.96 44.69
C LEU A 527 30.00 -33.62 44.62
N PHE A 528 30.52 -34.16 45.73
CA PHE A 528 31.75 -34.93 45.74
C PHE A 528 31.60 -36.34 45.15
N LYS A 529 30.42 -36.98 45.24
CA LYS A 529 30.16 -38.26 44.54
C LYS A 529 30.00 -38.09 43.02
N LYS A 530 29.45 -36.96 42.55
CA LYS A 530 29.33 -36.69 41.10
C LYS A 530 30.66 -36.28 40.42
N LYS A 531 31.67 -35.79 41.17
CA LYS A 531 32.99 -35.40 40.62
C LYS A 531 34.03 -36.52 40.51
N LYS A 532 33.76 -37.76 40.98
CA LYS A 532 34.71 -38.89 40.91
C LYS A 532 34.54 -39.81 39.68
N LYS A 533 33.69 -39.48 38.71
CA LYS A 533 33.41 -40.35 37.54
C LYS A 533 33.98 -39.88 36.20
N TYR A 534 34.91 -38.93 36.17
CA TYR A 534 35.60 -38.54 34.93
C TYR A 534 37.09 -38.37 35.21
N LYS A 535 37.85 -39.46 35.04
CA LYS A 535 39.26 -39.48 34.60
C LYS A 535 39.76 -40.93 34.54
N GLU A 536 39.56 -41.55 33.38
CA GLU A 536 40.27 -42.72 32.86
C GLU A 536 40.02 -42.61 31.34
N GLY A 537 40.94 -42.24 30.45
CA GLY A 537 42.40 -42.36 30.44
C GLY A 537 42.73 -43.15 29.18
N GLU A 538 42.76 -42.50 28.01
CA GLU A 538 43.17 -43.15 26.76
C GLU A 538 44.45 -42.53 26.17
N GLY A 539 45.43 -43.41 26.03
CA GLY A 539 46.65 -43.30 25.24
C GLY A 539 47.75 -44.17 25.84
N PRO A 540 48.72 -44.71 25.07
CA PRO A 540 48.69 -45.20 23.69
C PRO A 540 49.31 -46.62 23.56
N GLY A 541 49.14 -47.31 22.41
CA GLY A 541 49.97 -48.49 22.08
C GLY A 541 49.47 -49.37 20.90
N PRO A 542 50.35 -50.12 20.20
CA PRO A 542 50.42 -50.10 18.73
C PRO A 542 50.22 -51.44 17.99
N SER A 543 50.04 -51.33 16.66
CA SER A 543 50.56 -52.21 15.58
C SER A 543 50.26 -53.73 15.58
N ARG A 544 49.52 -54.22 14.55
CA ARG A 544 50.00 -55.14 13.49
C ARG A 544 48.84 -55.66 12.60
N ARG A 545 49.09 -55.64 11.28
CA ARG A 545 48.43 -56.42 10.19
C ARG A 545 49.34 -57.64 9.85
N PRO A 546 49.04 -58.57 8.91
CA PRO A 546 47.79 -59.15 8.32
C PRO A 546 47.92 -60.72 8.21
N PRO A 547 47.50 -61.50 7.16
CA PRO A 547 46.26 -61.64 6.36
C PRO A 547 45.71 -63.11 6.29
N GLY A 548 44.52 -63.33 5.71
CA GLY A 548 44.30 -64.48 4.80
C GLY A 548 43.00 -65.32 4.89
N LEU A 549 42.31 -65.37 3.74
CA LEU A 549 41.56 -66.49 3.11
C LEU A 549 40.01 -66.67 3.25
N PRO A 550 39.35 -67.24 2.18
CA PRO A 550 37.92 -67.12 1.83
C PRO A 550 37.18 -68.50 1.79
N PRO A 551 36.14 -68.74 0.93
CA PRO A 551 34.66 -68.81 1.15
C PRO A 551 34.11 -70.29 1.20
N PRO A 552 32.78 -70.66 1.25
CA PRO A 552 31.67 -70.32 0.31
C PRO A 552 30.16 -70.30 0.81
N ARG A 553 29.31 -69.68 -0.04
CA ARG A 553 27.87 -69.91 -0.45
C ARG A 553 26.77 -70.43 0.53
N PHE A 554 25.59 -69.78 0.55
CA PHE A 554 24.31 -70.14 -0.15
C PHE A 554 23.03 -69.41 0.37
N GLY A 555 22.08 -69.08 -0.55
CA GLY A 555 20.63 -68.83 -0.34
C GLY A 555 20.20 -67.34 -0.24
N SER A 556 19.59 -66.63 -1.20
CA SER A 556 18.39 -66.79 -2.08
C SER A 556 17.04 -66.40 -1.43
N ARG A 557 16.47 -65.21 -1.78
CA ARG A 557 15.09 -64.94 -2.31
C ARG A 557 14.62 -63.47 -2.19
N PRO A 558 13.59 -63.02 -2.96
CA PRO A 558 13.71 -61.82 -3.82
C PRO A 558 12.71 -60.65 -3.58
N LEU A 559 13.00 -59.53 -4.26
CA LEU A 559 12.21 -58.30 -4.48
C LEU A 559 11.04 -58.48 -5.48
N PRO A 560 10.02 -57.60 -5.47
CA PRO A 560 9.16 -57.34 -6.62
C PRO A 560 9.55 -56.08 -7.41
N ARG A 561 9.20 -56.13 -8.69
CA ARG A 561 9.76 -55.40 -9.83
C ARG A 561 8.70 -54.51 -10.49
N ILE A 562 9.18 -53.42 -11.07
CA ILE A 562 8.53 -52.52 -12.05
C ILE A 562 8.02 -53.28 -13.29
N GLY A 563 6.92 -52.83 -13.90
CA GLY A 563 6.51 -53.19 -15.27
C GLY A 563 5.55 -52.17 -15.94
N PRO A 564 5.56 -51.99 -17.29
CA PRO A 564 4.88 -50.91 -18.02
C PRO A 564 3.79 -51.41 -19.05
N PRO A 565 3.42 -50.64 -20.10
CA PRO A 565 2.12 -50.01 -20.35
C PRO A 565 1.14 -50.83 -21.24
N LYS A 566 -0.16 -50.48 -21.25
CA LYS A 566 -1.13 -50.98 -22.26
C LYS A 566 -2.13 -49.91 -22.74
N VAL A 567 -2.40 -50.04 -24.04
CA VAL A 567 -3.19 -49.20 -24.94
C VAL A 567 -4.61 -49.76 -25.13
N SER A 568 -5.58 -48.86 -25.37
CA SER A 568 -6.89 -48.97 -26.05
C SER A 568 -8.01 -49.89 -25.50
N ARG A 569 -9.18 -49.27 -25.21
CA ARG A 569 -10.45 -49.46 -25.96
C ARG A 569 -11.59 -48.55 -25.46
N VAL A 570 -12.25 -47.90 -26.41
CA VAL A 570 -13.62 -47.31 -26.41
C VAL A 570 -14.57 -48.35 -27.05
N PRO A 571 -15.94 -48.32 -26.99
CA PRO A 571 -16.90 -47.45 -26.27
C PRO A 571 -17.92 -48.23 -25.39
N SER A 572 -18.58 -47.53 -24.46
CA SER A 572 -19.91 -47.93 -23.96
C SER A 572 -20.88 -46.77 -24.07
N ARG A 573 -21.93 -46.97 -24.86
CA ARG A 573 -23.11 -46.13 -25.01
C ARG A 573 -23.87 -46.06 -23.68
N GLN A 574 -23.85 -44.90 -23.02
CA GLN A 574 -24.87 -44.57 -22.02
C GLN A 574 -26.11 -43.99 -22.68
N ARG A 575 -27.26 -44.55 -22.30
CA ARG A 575 -28.60 -44.13 -22.70
C ARG A 575 -28.92 -42.72 -22.17
N PRO A 576 -29.74 -41.93 -22.88
CA PRO A 576 -30.23 -40.65 -22.40
C PRO A 576 -31.22 -40.85 -21.25
N GLY A 577 -30.90 -40.30 -20.09
CA GLY A 577 -31.85 -40.13 -18.99
C GLY A 577 -32.92 -39.11 -19.35
N LYS A 578 -34.19 -39.49 -19.17
CA LYS A 578 -35.36 -38.61 -19.29
C LYS A 578 -35.18 -37.37 -18.40
N GLN A 579 -35.18 -36.19 -19.01
CA GLN A 579 -35.32 -34.92 -18.30
C GLN A 579 -36.75 -34.80 -17.74
N PRO A 580 -36.94 -34.34 -16.49
CA PRO A 580 -38.26 -33.94 -16.00
C PRO A 580 -38.75 -32.69 -16.74
N ALA A 581 -40.05 -32.66 -17.02
CA ALA A 581 -40.73 -31.58 -17.73
C ALA A 581 -40.48 -30.22 -17.04
N ARG A 582 -39.85 -29.30 -17.78
CA ARG A 582 -39.69 -27.89 -17.38
C ARG A 582 -41.08 -27.24 -17.30
N ARG A 583 -41.41 -26.71 -16.13
CA ARG A 583 -42.49 -25.72 -15.96
C ARG A 583 -42.16 -24.47 -16.78
N PRO A 584 -43.17 -23.80 -17.39
CA PRO A 584 -42.95 -22.55 -18.09
C PRO A 584 -42.51 -21.46 -17.10
N VAL A 585 -41.29 -20.94 -17.31
CA VAL A 585 -40.79 -19.75 -16.62
C VAL A 585 -41.56 -18.55 -17.14
N LYS A 586 -42.22 -17.84 -16.22
CA LYS A 586 -42.89 -16.57 -16.46
C LYS A 586 -41.83 -15.55 -16.93
N LYS A 587 -42.01 -14.97 -18.11
CA LYS A 587 -41.24 -13.81 -18.57
C LYS A 587 -41.49 -12.64 -17.60
N GLU A 588 -40.50 -12.32 -16.78
CA GLU A 588 -40.44 -11.06 -16.05
C GLU A 588 -40.22 -9.89 -17.02
N LYS A 589 -40.91 -8.79 -16.73
CA LYS A 589 -41.05 -7.57 -17.54
C LYS A 589 -40.07 -6.48 -17.10
N GLU A 590 -38.96 -6.86 -16.47
CA GLU A 590 -38.14 -5.95 -15.65
C GLU A 590 -37.09 -5.14 -16.43
N ASP A 591 -36.82 -5.45 -17.70
CA ASP A 591 -35.81 -4.73 -18.49
C ASP A 591 -36.30 -3.39 -19.08
N LYS A 592 -37.60 -3.06 -19.02
CA LYS A 592 -38.12 -1.84 -19.68
C LYS A 592 -37.96 -0.55 -18.88
N ASP A 593 -37.77 -0.63 -17.57
CA ASP A 593 -37.70 0.56 -16.72
C ASP A 593 -36.26 1.10 -16.56
N LYS A 594 -35.23 0.25 -16.72
CA LYS A 594 -33.82 0.69 -16.70
C LYS A 594 -33.41 1.54 -17.91
N ASP A 595 -34.02 1.30 -19.07
CA ASP A 595 -33.75 2.08 -20.29
C ASP A 595 -34.26 3.53 -20.18
N LYS A 596 -35.30 3.79 -19.37
CA LYS A 596 -35.86 5.14 -19.20
C LYS A 596 -34.98 6.06 -18.37
N GLU A 597 -34.40 5.54 -17.28
CA GLU A 597 -33.56 6.33 -16.38
C GLU A 597 -32.24 6.74 -17.06
N PHE A 598 -31.72 5.88 -17.94
CA PHE A 598 -30.58 6.21 -18.80
C PHE A 598 -30.94 7.25 -19.89
N GLU A 599 -32.08 7.11 -20.58
CA GLU A 599 -32.55 8.13 -21.55
C GLU A 599 -32.74 9.50 -20.89
N GLU A 600 -33.23 9.53 -19.64
CA GLU A 600 -33.44 10.77 -18.89
C GLU A 600 -32.12 11.43 -18.45
N THR A 601 -31.12 10.62 -18.09
CA THR A 601 -29.77 11.09 -17.75
C THR A 601 -29.06 11.67 -18.98
N MET A 602 -29.09 10.97 -20.12
CA MET A 602 -28.50 11.47 -21.38
C MET A 602 -29.21 12.73 -21.89
N LYS A 603 -30.51 12.85 -21.64
CA LYS A 603 -31.25 14.07 -21.94
C LYS A 603 -30.82 15.25 -21.05
N ARG A 604 -30.62 15.03 -19.74
CA ARG A 604 -30.13 16.08 -18.83
C ARG A 604 -28.74 16.57 -19.20
N LEU A 605 -27.82 15.67 -19.53
CA LEU A 605 -26.47 16.06 -19.99
C LEU A 605 -26.52 16.89 -21.28
N ARG A 606 -27.44 16.57 -22.20
CA ARG A 606 -27.66 17.35 -23.43
C ARG A 606 -28.22 18.75 -23.17
N ASP A 607 -29.05 18.92 -22.15
CA ASP A 607 -29.64 20.21 -21.79
C ASP A 607 -28.65 21.11 -21.04
N ILE A 608 -27.59 20.56 -20.44
CA ILE A 608 -26.50 21.32 -19.78
C ILE A 608 -25.47 21.82 -20.81
N GLY A 609 -25.29 21.12 -21.93
CA GLY A 609 -24.33 21.47 -22.99
C GLY A 609 -24.83 22.45 -24.06
N LYS A 610 -26.05 23.01 -23.91
CA LYS A 610 -26.59 24.08 -24.76
C LYS A 610 -26.62 25.39 -23.99
#